data_AF-A0A9E3NAU4-F1
#
_entry.id   AF-A0A9E3NAU4-F1
#
_cell.length_a   1.000
_cell.length_b   1.000
_cell.length_c   1.000
_cell.angle_alpha   90.00
_cell.angle_beta   90.00
_cell.angle_gamma   90.00
#
_symmetry.space_group_name_H-M   'P 1'
#
loop_
_entity.id
_entity.type
_entity.pdbx_description
1 polymer ?
#
loop_
_entity_poly.entity_id
_entity_poly.type
_entity_poly.pdbx_seq_one_letter_code
_entity_poly.pdbx_strand_id
1 'polypeptide(L)'
;MRRFIENGFTFAVVKLYPENTSEKFEFEVVRKWLWERCISPMGKALVERLLPFSNFEIIQRHLQLSDEFKTILLRKLEFPLDGFLPLEEFLSLLEKEGSTGSTEHFTKIRSVTKAVQKLHQFTKQEERKEDFPLLCKLITDVSLQKKIIAHIDKVLSPEGIVRDKASPELAAIRDMLATKRRALSKIFDQAVQRYRKSGYLAPTQESIRNGRRVLAVRAEYKRKVKGIIHDISETGQTAFIEPEAALQLSNDILNLEQDERAEIHKILRALTAEIRPFIPELRAYEVLLSRVDFIQAKGKLAVLLDAHLPEL
;
A
#
# COMPACT_ATOMS: atom_id res chain seq x y z
N MET A 1 -0.11 -19.50 -35.96
CA MET A 1 0.29 -18.14 -35.53
C MET A 1 -0.53 -17.80 -34.29
N ARG A 2 0.05 -17.85 -33.08
CA ARG A 2 -0.67 -17.45 -31.86
C ARG A 2 -0.59 -15.93 -31.75
N ARG A 3 -1.73 -15.23 -31.83
CA ARG A 3 -1.84 -13.80 -31.53
C ARG A 3 -1.99 -13.67 -30.02
N PHE A 4 -1.07 -12.97 -29.37
CA PHE A 4 -1.27 -12.51 -28.00
C PHE A 4 -1.85 -11.10 -28.05
N ILE A 5 -2.99 -10.88 -27.39
CA ILE A 5 -3.54 -9.55 -27.15
C ILE A 5 -3.50 -9.35 -25.65
N GLU A 6 -2.67 -8.43 -25.15
CA GLU A 6 -2.74 -7.99 -23.76
C GLU A 6 -2.16 -6.57 -23.64
N ASN A 7 -2.86 -5.69 -22.93
CA ASN A 7 -2.42 -4.33 -22.59
C ASN A 7 -1.98 -3.44 -23.77
N GLY A 8 -2.60 -3.63 -24.95
CA GLY A 8 -2.35 -2.82 -26.15
C GLY A 8 -1.16 -3.24 -27.00
N PHE A 9 -0.51 -4.38 -26.70
CA PHE A 9 0.52 -4.94 -27.57
C PHE A 9 0.03 -6.24 -28.23
N THR A 10 -0.03 -6.23 -29.56
CA THR A 10 -0.19 -7.45 -30.36
C THR A 10 1.16 -7.81 -30.95
N PHE A 11 1.87 -8.73 -30.32
CA PHE A 11 3.14 -9.23 -30.86
C PHE A 11 2.84 -10.40 -31.81
N ALA A 12 3.08 -10.21 -33.10
CA ALA A 12 3.31 -11.35 -33.97
C ALA A 12 4.68 -11.92 -33.58
N VAL A 13 4.68 -13.01 -32.80
CA VAL A 13 5.90 -13.71 -32.41
C VAL A 13 6.64 -14.14 -33.68
N VAL A 14 7.88 -13.69 -33.83
CA VAL A 14 8.72 -14.06 -34.97
C VAL A 14 9.15 -15.51 -34.80
N LYS A 15 9.04 -16.29 -35.88
CA LYS A 15 9.68 -17.60 -35.92
C LYS A 15 11.19 -17.37 -36.01
N LEU A 16 11.91 -17.65 -34.93
CA LEU A 16 13.35 -17.56 -34.91
C LEU A 16 13.95 -18.62 -35.84
N TYR A 17 14.93 -18.22 -36.64
CA TYR A 17 15.68 -19.14 -37.49
C TYR A 17 17.17 -18.87 -37.35
N PRO A 18 17.97 -19.87 -36.92
CA PRO A 18 17.57 -21.19 -36.41
C PRO A 18 16.74 -21.12 -35.10
N GLU A 19 16.11 -22.22 -34.68
CA GLU A 19 15.26 -22.22 -33.46
C GLU A 19 16.06 -21.89 -32.19
N ASN A 20 17.35 -22.21 -32.15
CA ASN A 20 18.27 -21.86 -31.05
C ASN A 20 18.89 -20.47 -31.15
N THR A 21 18.34 -19.56 -31.98
CA THR A 21 18.85 -18.18 -32.12
C THR A 21 18.86 -17.45 -30.77
N SER A 22 17.80 -17.58 -29.98
CA SER A 22 17.70 -16.91 -28.67
C SER A 22 18.82 -17.31 -27.71
N GLU A 23 19.20 -18.59 -27.72
CA GLU A 23 20.29 -19.13 -26.91
C GLU A 23 21.66 -18.67 -27.44
N LYS A 24 21.87 -18.77 -28.76
CA LYS A 24 23.12 -18.37 -29.41
C LYS A 24 23.48 -16.90 -29.23
N PHE A 25 22.47 -16.04 -29.23
CA PHE A 25 22.64 -14.60 -29.01
C PHE A 25 22.44 -14.19 -27.54
N GLU A 26 22.39 -15.16 -26.63
CA GLU A 26 22.28 -14.94 -25.19
C GLU A 26 21.16 -13.95 -24.81
N PHE A 27 20.02 -14.03 -25.49
CA PHE A 27 18.92 -13.07 -25.31
C PHE A 27 18.42 -13.01 -23.86
N GLU A 28 18.53 -14.13 -23.14
CA GLU A 28 18.23 -14.19 -21.70
C GLU A 28 19.15 -13.31 -20.85
N VAL A 29 20.39 -13.08 -21.26
CA VAL A 29 21.31 -12.15 -20.59
C VAL A 29 20.81 -10.71 -20.73
N VAL A 30 20.37 -10.32 -21.94
CA VAL A 30 19.76 -9.01 -22.18
C VAL A 30 18.47 -8.83 -21.37
N ARG A 31 17.62 -9.86 -21.33
CA ARG A 31 16.41 -9.86 -20.48
C ARG A 31 16.77 -9.71 -19.00
N LYS A 32 17.77 -10.43 -18.51
CA LYS A 32 18.24 -10.29 -17.11
C LYS A 32 18.70 -8.86 -16.81
N TRP A 33 19.49 -8.24 -17.70
CA TRP A 33 19.93 -6.85 -17.52
C TRP A 33 18.76 -5.85 -17.51
N LEU A 34 17.74 -6.07 -18.33
CA LEU A 34 16.51 -5.26 -18.28
C LEU A 34 15.74 -5.48 -16.97
N TRP A 35 15.61 -6.74 -16.53
CA TRP A 35 14.89 -7.11 -15.32
C TRP A 35 15.49 -6.45 -14.07
N GLU A 36 16.82 -6.42 -13.98
CA GLU A 36 17.57 -5.76 -12.89
C GLU A 36 17.36 -4.24 -12.85
N ARG A 37 16.95 -3.63 -13.97
CA ARG A 37 16.74 -2.18 -14.11
C ARG A 37 15.28 -1.74 -13.92
N CYS A 38 14.35 -2.69 -13.90
CA CYS A 38 12.94 -2.43 -13.59
C CYS A 38 12.76 -2.23 -12.08
N ILE A 39 11.96 -1.25 -11.71
CA ILE A 39 11.73 -0.89 -10.30
C ILE A 39 10.47 -1.53 -9.72
N SER A 40 9.56 -2.05 -10.57
CA SER A 40 8.31 -2.68 -10.15
C SER A 40 8.23 -4.16 -10.55
N PRO A 41 7.47 -4.98 -9.80
CA PRO A 41 7.18 -6.36 -10.22
C PRO A 41 6.50 -6.45 -11.59
N MET A 42 5.69 -5.45 -11.96
CA MET A 42 4.97 -5.45 -13.23
C MET A 42 5.87 -5.09 -14.43
N GLY A 43 6.81 -4.17 -14.25
CA GLY A 43 7.87 -3.93 -15.24
C GLY A 43 8.72 -5.19 -15.47
N LYS A 44 9.06 -5.90 -14.39
CA LYS A 44 9.75 -7.19 -14.46
C LYS A 44 8.96 -8.25 -15.21
N ALA A 45 7.65 -8.36 -14.95
CA ALA A 45 6.77 -9.25 -15.69
C ALA A 45 6.71 -8.92 -17.20
N LEU A 46 6.81 -7.64 -17.59
CA LEU A 46 6.92 -7.25 -18.99
C LEU A 46 8.24 -7.72 -19.63
N VAL A 47 9.36 -7.65 -18.90
CA VAL A 47 10.66 -8.19 -19.36
C VAL A 47 10.60 -9.71 -19.50
N GLU A 48 9.90 -10.39 -18.59
CA GLU A 48 9.75 -11.84 -18.60
C GLU A 48 8.93 -12.34 -19.81
N ARG A 49 8.06 -11.49 -20.35
CA ARG A 49 7.25 -11.78 -21.54
C ARG A 49 7.86 -11.22 -22.83
N LEU A 50 9.03 -10.57 -22.75
CA LEU A 50 9.68 -9.95 -23.90
C LEU A 50 10.16 -11.01 -24.88
N LEU A 51 9.65 -10.95 -26.10
CA LEU A 51 10.05 -11.78 -27.23
C LEU A 51 10.42 -10.89 -28.42
N PRO A 52 11.29 -11.35 -29.33
CA PRO A 52 11.52 -10.67 -30.60
C PRO A 52 10.23 -10.55 -31.43
N PHE A 53 10.04 -9.39 -32.04
CA PHE A 53 8.90 -9.08 -32.91
C PHE A 53 9.38 -8.34 -34.17
N SER A 54 8.62 -8.38 -35.27
CA SER A 54 9.01 -7.87 -36.60
C SER A 54 8.12 -6.76 -37.16
N ASN A 55 7.15 -6.25 -36.38
CA ASN A 55 6.30 -5.17 -36.85
C ASN A 55 7.08 -3.84 -36.80
N PHE A 56 7.38 -3.27 -37.98
CA PHE A 56 8.17 -2.06 -38.15
C PHE A 56 7.66 -0.88 -37.30
N GLU A 57 6.36 -0.56 -37.38
CA GLU A 57 5.77 0.58 -36.66
C GLU A 57 5.90 0.42 -35.13
N ILE A 58 5.71 -0.80 -34.62
CA ILE A 58 5.86 -1.10 -33.20
C ILE A 58 7.34 -1.00 -32.80
N ILE A 59 8.27 -1.55 -33.59
CA ILE A 59 9.71 -1.49 -33.31
C ILE A 59 10.16 -0.03 -33.26
N GLN A 60 9.86 0.74 -34.29
CA GLN A 60 10.22 2.15 -34.38
C GLN A 60 9.72 2.92 -33.17
N ARG A 61 8.45 2.76 -32.79
CA ARG A 61 7.87 3.43 -31.61
C ARG A 61 8.57 3.01 -30.31
N HIS A 62 8.89 1.73 -30.13
CA HIS A 62 9.57 1.25 -28.93
C HIS A 62 11.00 1.77 -28.82
N LEU A 63 11.72 1.84 -29.95
CA LEU A 63 13.06 2.38 -30.01
C LEU A 63 13.07 3.87 -29.70
N GLN A 64 12.19 4.66 -30.32
CA GLN A 64 12.06 6.09 -30.06
C GLN A 64 11.71 6.40 -28.61
N LEU A 65 10.76 5.67 -28.00
CA LEU A 65 10.45 5.81 -26.57
C LEU A 65 11.66 5.51 -25.68
N SER A 66 12.48 4.53 -26.05
CA SER A 66 13.68 4.17 -25.28
C SER A 66 14.75 5.25 -25.41
N ASP A 67 14.87 5.87 -26.58
CA ASP A 67 15.80 6.97 -26.86
C ASP A 67 15.39 8.29 -26.19
N GLU A 68 14.09 8.63 -26.20
CA GLU A 68 13.55 9.74 -25.40
C GLU A 68 13.90 9.55 -23.92
N PHE A 69 13.72 8.34 -23.38
CA PHE A 69 14.06 8.07 -21.98
C PHE A 69 15.57 8.08 -21.72
N LYS A 70 16.39 7.54 -22.63
CA LYS A 70 17.86 7.66 -22.57
C LYS A 70 18.26 9.15 -22.47
N THR A 71 17.61 10.01 -23.25
CA THR A 71 17.86 11.45 -23.28
C THR A 71 17.49 12.13 -21.96
N ILE A 72 16.38 11.75 -21.32
CA ILE A 72 16.02 12.19 -19.96
C ILE A 72 17.16 11.91 -18.97
N LEU A 73 17.73 10.71 -19.03
CA LEU A 73 18.82 10.28 -18.14
C LEU A 73 20.13 11.02 -18.42
N LEU A 74 20.52 11.16 -19.70
CA LEU A 74 21.74 11.87 -20.08
C LEU A 74 21.71 13.36 -19.72
N ARG A 75 20.54 13.99 -19.87
CA ARG A 75 20.31 15.38 -19.47
C ARG A 75 20.11 15.54 -17.94
N LYS A 76 20.17 14.44 -17.17
CA LYS A 76 19.97 14.40 -15.71
C LYS A 76 18.66 15.06 -15.26
N LEU A 77 17.62 14.87 -16.06
CA LEU A 77 16.30 15.40 -15.78
C LEU A 77 15.62 14.53 -14.73
N GLU A 78 15.03 15.16 -13.71
CA GLU A 78 14.25 14.41 -12.73
C GLU A 78 13.01 13.80 -13.40
N PHE A 79 12.85 12.48 -13.25
CA PHE A 79 11.70 11.75 -13.76
C PHE A 79 10.92 11.12 -12.60
N PRO A 80 9.61 11.42 -12.45
CA PRO A 80 8.90 11.10 -11.22
C PRO A 80 8.28 9.70 -11.26
N LEU A 81 9.13 8.67 -11.32
CA LEU A 81 8.72 7.28 -11.22
C LEU A 81 9.47 6.59 -10.09
N ASP A 82 8.73 6.31 -9.02
CA ASP A 82 9.18 5.54 -7.86
C ASP A 82 8.59 4.12 -7.94
N GLY A 83 9.13 3.18 -7.16
CA GLY A 83 8.59 1.82 -7.08
C GLY A 83 7.12 1.81 -6.67
N PHE A 84 6.31 1.02 -7.36
CA PHE A 84 4.88 0.84 -7.08
C PHE A 84 4.53 -0.63 -6.90
N LEU A 85 3.47 -0.89 -6.14
CA LEU A 85 2.97 -2.24 -5.88
C LEU A 85 1.78 -2.56 -6.80
N PRO A 86 1.62 -3.84 -7.20
CA PRO A 86 0.47 -4.27 -8.00
C PRO A 86 -0.86 -4.00 -7.28
N LEU A 87 -1.90 -3.66 -8.05
CA LEU A 87 -3.26 -3.49 -7.52
C LEU A 87 -4.19 -4.64 -7.90
N GLU A 88 -3.84 -5.47 -8.88
CA GLU A 88 -4.73 -6.48 -9.47
C GLU A 88 -5.48 -7.35 -8.45
N GLU A 89 -4.79 -7.86 -7.42
CA GLU A 89 -5.41 -8.66 -6.36
C GLU A 89 -6.46 -7.85 -5.58
N PHE A 90 -6.19 -6.58 -5.30
CA PHE A 90 -7.11 -5.69 -4.60
C PHE A 90 -8.26 -5.27 -5.51
N LEU A 91 -8.01 -4.96 -6.78
CA LEU A 91 -9.06 -4.58 -7.72
C LEU A 91 -10.04 -5.75 -7.93
N SER A 92 -9.53 -6.97 -8.11
CA SER A 92 -10.32 -8.20 -8.20
C SER A 92 -11.15 -8.46 -6.94
N LEU A 93 -10.64 -8.08 -5.76
CA LEU A 93 -11.40 -8.15 -4.52
C LEU A 93 -12.53 -7.11 -4.50
N LEU A 94 -12.27 -5.86 -4.91
CA LEU A 94 -13.24 -4.75 -4.89
C LEU A 94 -14.39 -4.90 -5.91
N GLU A 95 -14.16 -5.66 -6.98
CA GLU A 95 -15.18 -6.00 -7.98
C GLU A 95 -16.30 -6.88 -7.41
N LYS A 96 -16.01 -7.69 -6.38
CA LYS A 96 -17.00 -8.57 -5.77
C LYS A 96 -18.03 -7.78 -4.99
N GLU A 97 -19.31 -8.06 -5.21
CA GLU A 97 -20.37 -7.45 -4.42
C GLU A 97 -20.22 -7.79 -2.93
N GLY A 98 -20.50 -6.82 -2.06
CA GLY A 98 -20.33 -6.97 -0.61
C GLY A 98 -18.89 -6.94 -0.10
N SER A 99 -17.87 -6.89 -0.98
CA SER A 99 -16.48 -6.74 -0.56
C SER A 99 -16.22 -5.40 0.13
N THR A 100 -15.31 -5.38 1.10
CA THR A 100 -14.81 -4.15 1.74
C THR A 100 -13.28 -4.11 1.63
N GLY A 101 -12.75 -2.96 1.18
CA GLY A 101 -11.33 -2.69 1.13
C GLY A 101 -10.75 -2.36 2.51
N SER A 102 -9.52 -2.77 2.78
CA SER A 102 -8.78 -2.37 3.97
C SER A 102 -8.11 -1.01 3.78
N THR A 103 -7.65 -0.39 4.87
CA THR A 103 -6.82 0.83 4.83
C THR A 103 -5.56 0.64 4.00
N GLU A 104 -4.97 -0.56 4.02
CA GLU A 104 -3.81 -0.91 3.22
C GLU A 104 -4.13 -0.89 1.71
N HIS A 105 -5.26 -1.48 1.30
CA HIS A 105 -5.70 -1.46 -0.10
C HIS A 105 -5.84 -0.03 -0.62
N PHE A 106 -6.51 0.85 0.12
CA PHE A 106 -6.69 2.24 -0.27
C PHE A 106 -5.39 3.05 -0.25
N THR A 107 -4.46 2.73 0.65
CA THR A 107 -3.13 3.36 0.67
C THR A 107 -2.35 3.02 -0.61
N LYS A 108 -2.43 1.77 -1.09
CA LYS A 108 -1.82 1.34 -2.36
C LYS A 108 -2.47 2.03 -3.57
N ILE A 109 -3.80 2.09 -3.62
CA ILE A 109 -4.54 2.83 -4.66
C ILE A 109 -4.13 4.31 -4.69
N ARG A 110 -4.02 4.94 -3.51
CA ARG A 110 -3.56 6.33 -3.38
C ARG A 110 -2.14 6.51 -3.90
N SER A 111 -1.23 5.57 -3.60
CA SER A 111 0.16 5.60 -4.07
C SER A 111 0.24 5.54 -5.61
N VAL A 112 -0.44 4.57 -6.23
CA VAL A 112 -0.49 4.42 -7.69
C VAL A 112 -1.10 5.65 -8.36
N THR A 113 -2.21 6.17 -7.83
CA THR A 113 -2.85 7.36 -8.38
C THR A 113 -1.94 8.59 -8.27
N LYS A 114 -1.19 8.73 -7.16
CA LYS A 114 -0.20 9.80 -6.99
C LYS A 114 0.97 9.66 -7.97
N ALA A 115 1.45 8.44 -8.24
CA ALA A 115 2.50 8.22 -9.23
C ALA A 115 2.04 8.68 -10.63
N VAL A 116 0.83 8.32 -11.06
CA VAL A 116 0.27 8.81 -12.33
C VAL A 116 0.07 10.32 -12.30
N GLN A 117 -0.37 10.91 -11.18
CA GLN A 117 -0.47 12.36 -11.05
C GLN A 117 0.89 13.06 -11.24
N LYS A 118 1.98 12.52 -10.69
CA LYS A 118 3.32 13.07 -10.90
C LYS A 118 3.77 12.93 -12.36
N LEU A 119 3.48 11.81 -13.03
CA LEU A 119 3.74 11.65 -14.47
C LEU A 119 3.00 12.71 -15.29
N HIS A 120 1.72 12.94 -14.98
CA HIS A 120 0.95 14.03 -15.61
C HIS A 120 1.59 15.39 -15.37
N GLN A 121 2.10 15.68 -14.17
CA GLN A 121 2.83 16.92 -13.88
C GLN A 121 4.10 17.08 -14.71
N PHE A 122 4.85 16.00 -14.93
CA PHE A 122 6.03 16.01 -15.81
C PHE A 122 5.67 16.46 -17.24
N THR A 123 4.55 15.99 -17.78
CA THR A 123 4.10 16.36 -19.15
C THR A 123 3.57 17.80 -19.31
N LYS A 124 3.42 18.56 -18.22
CA LYS A 124 2.86 19.92 -18.28
C LYS A 124 3.85 21.00 -18.70
N GLN A 125 5.15 20.73 -18.58
CA GLN A 125 6.21 21.64 -19.06
C GLN A 125 6.25 21.58 -20.59
N GLU A 126 6.18 22.72 -21.28
CA GLU A 126 6.13 22.74 -22.75
C GLU A 126 7.41 22.15 -23.37
N GLU A 127 8.57 22.41 -22.76
CA GLU A 127 9.85 21.85 -23.18
C GLU A 127 9.82 20.31 -23.19
N ARG A 128 9.08 19.68 -22.26
CA ARG A 128 8.95 18.22 -22.20
C ARG A 128 8.12 17.66 -23.33
N LYS A 129 7.12 18.41 -23.80
CA LYS A 129 6.28 17.98 -24.92
C LYS A 129 7.04 18.05 -26.24
N GLU A 130 7.93 19.04 -26.37
CA GLU A 130 8.83 19.17 -27.52
C GLU A 130 9.94 18.13 -27.50
N ASP A 131 10.60 17.93 -26.36
CA ASP A 131 11.72 17.01 -26.22
C ASP A 131 11.30 15.53 -26.20
N PHE A 132 10.14 15.21 -25.61
CA PHE A 132 9.69 13.84 -25.34
C PHE A 132 8.22 13.62 -25.77
N PRO A 133 7.88 13.87 -27.05
CA PRO A 133 6.50 13.85 -27.52
C PRO A 133 5.83 12.48 -27.39
N LEU A 134 6.55 11.37 -27.60
CA LEU A 134 5.96 10.03 -27.53
C LEU A 134 5.69 9.62 -26.08
N LEU A 135 6.62 9.91 -25.17
CA LEU A 135 6.45 9.63 -23.75
C LEU A 135 5.35 10.50 -23.14
N CYS A 136 5.30 11.79 -23.49
CA CYS A 136 4.22 12.67 -23.08
C CYS A 136 2.87 12.15 -23.57
N LYS A 137 2.77 11.79 -24.86
CA LYS A 137 1.56 11.20 -25.43
C LYS A 137 1.14 9.94 -24.70
N LEU A 138 2.07 9.01 -24.46
CA LEU A 138 1.82 7.77 -23.71
C LEU A 138 1.21 8.03 -22.34
N ILE A 139 1.69 9.04 -21.61
CA ILE A 139 1.18 9.42 -20.29
C ILE A 139 -0.19 10.08 -20.40
N THR A 140 -0.37 10.99 -21.36
CA THR A 140 -1.62 11.75 -21.53
C THR A 140 -2.76 10.93 -22.15
N ASP A 141 -2.45 9.84 -22.85
CA ASP A 141 -3.45 8.88 -23.35
C ASP A 141 -4.26 8.23 -22.21
N VAL A 142 -3.76 8.29 -20.97
CA VAL A 142 -4.46 7.80 -19.77
C VAL A 142 -4.92 8.97 -18.92
N SER A 143 -6.24 9.14 -18.79
CA SER A 143 -6.83 10.26 -18.05
C SER A 143 -6.64 10.14 -16.53
N LEU A 144 -6.15 11.20 -15.90
CA LEU A 144 -6.04 11.29 -14.44
C LEU A 144 -7.39 11.65 -13.78
N GLN A 145 -7.84 10.82 -12.85
CA GLN A 145 -9.04 11.00 -12.08
C GLN A 145 -8.72 11.49 -10.67
N LYS A 146 -8.80 12.80 -10.48
CA LYS A 146 -8.49 13.47 -9.20
C LYS A 146 -9.42 13.06 -8.06
N LYS A 147 -10.64 12.60 -8.38
CA LYS A 147 -11.62 12.16 -7.39
C LYS A 147 -11.12 11.00 -6.53
N ILE A 148 -10.34 10.07 -7.09
CA ILE A 148 -9.84 8.88 -6.38
C ILE A 148 -9.07 9.30 -5.11
N ILE A 149 -8.09 10.20 -5.24
CA ILE A 149 -7.30 10.68 -4.10
C ILE A 149 -8.19 11.47 -3.13
N ALA A 150 -9.12 12.29 -3.63
CA ALA A 150 -10.02 13.07 -2.78
C ALA A 150 -10.93 12.18 -1.91
N HIS A 151 -11.49 11.11 -2.47
CA HIS A 151 -12.28 10.12 -1.73
C HIS A 151 -11.45 9.45 -0.64
N ILE A 152 -10.23 9.01 -0.98
CA ILE A 152 -9.35 8.34 -0.02
C ILE A 152 -8.90 9.30 1.08
N ASP A 153 -8.45 10.51 0.75
CA ASP A 153 -7.90 11.47 1.73
C ASP A 153 -8.98 12.07 2.64
N LYS A 154 -10.26 12.04 2.24
CA LYS A 154 -11.40 12.35 3.12
C LYS A 154 -11.51 11.35 4.28
N VAL A 155 -11.19 10.08 4.03
CA VAL A 155 -11.33 8.98 5.00
C VAL A 155 -10.03 8.66 5.73
N LEU A 156 -8.91 8.66 5.02
CA LEU A 156 -7.60 8.26 5.52
C LEU A 156 -6.67 9.45 5.74
N SER A 157 -5.89 9.37 6.81
CA SER A 157 -4.78 10.28 7.09
C SER A 157 -3.60 10.02 6.12
N PRO A 158 -2.59 10.89 6.08
CA PRO A 158 -1.36 10.63 5.34
C PRO A 158 -0.69 9.31 5.74
N GLU A 159 -0.78 8.91 7.01
CA GLU A 159 -0.24 7.67 7.58
C GLU A 159 -1.08 6.43 7.22
N GLY A 160 -2.22 6.60 6.55
CA GLY A 160 -3.11 5.49 6.15
C GLY A 160 -4.07 5.04 7.25
N ILE A 161 -4.24 5.84 8.31
CA ILE A 161 -5.17 5.56 9.42
C ILE A 161 -6.51 6.24 9.12
N VAL A 162 -7.62 5.59 9.47
CA VAL A 162 -8.95 6.23 9.37
C VAL A 162 -8.99 7.46 10.27
N ARG A 163 -9.31 8.61 9.69
CA ARG A 163 -9.35 9.90 10.39
C ARG A 163 -10.43 9.90 11.47
N ASP A 164 -10.18 10.61 12.57
CA ASP A 164 -11.15 10.75 13.67
C ASP A 164 -12.48 11.32 13.20
N LYS A 165 -12.42 12.24 12.23
CA LYS A 165 -13.58 12.93 11.65
C LYS A 165 -14.10 12.27 10.37
N ALA A 166 -13.75 11.01 10.12
CA ALA A 166 -14.26 10.29 8.94
C ALA A 166 -15.78 10.10 9.01
N SER A 167 -16.36 9.99 10.21
CA SER A 167 -17.79 10.13 10.46
C SER A 167 -18.05 10.81 11.82
N PRO A 168 -19.22 11.45 12.02
CA PRO A 168 -19.61 11.98 13.33
C PRO A 168 -19.74 10.90 14.41
N GLU A 169 -20.21 9.71 14.03
CA GLU A 169 -20.35 8.54 14.93
C GLU A 169 -18.97 8.06 15.40
N LEU A 170 -18.00 7.93 14.49
CA LEU A 170 -16.63 7.55 14.84
C LEU A 170 -15.97 8.57 15.79
N ALA A 171 -16.15 9.86 15.52
CA ALA A 171 -15.62 10.92 16.38
C ALA A 171 -16.20 10.82 17.80
N ALA A 172 -17.51 10.64 17.93
CA ALA A 172 -18.16 10.47 19.23
C ALA A 172 -17.67 9.23 19.98
N ILE A 173 -17.54 8.09 19.30
CA ILE A 173 -17.00 6.85 19.89
C ILE A 173 -15.57 7.06 20.39
N ARG A 174 -14.71 7.70 19.60
CA ARG A 174 -13.31 7.98 19.98
C ARG A 174 -13.20 8.93 21.17
N ASP A 175 -14.04 9.96 21.24
CA ASP A 175 -14.09 10.89 22.37
C ASP A 175 -14.56 10.19 23.66
N MET A 176 -15.56 9.31 23.55
CA MET A 176 -16.01 8.46 24.66
C MET A 176 -14.92 7.50 25.12
N LEU A 177 -14.22 6.82 24.20
CA LEU A 177 -13.08 5.95 24.50
C LEU A 177 -11.98 6.71 25.23
N ALA A 178 -11.57 7.88 24.73
CA ALA A 178 -10.55 8.72 25.35
C ALA A 178 -10.96 9.15 26.77
N THR A 179 -12.24 9.47 26.98
CA THR A 179 -12.76 9.85 28.30
C THR A 179 -12.78 8.68 29.27
N LYS A 180 -13.29 7.52 28.84
CA LYS A 180 -13.36 6.30 29.65
C LYS A 180 -11.97 5.75 29.97
N ARG A 181 -11.03 5.76 29.02
CA ARG A 181 -9.62 5.36 29.24
C ARG A 181 -8.92 6.26 30.27
N ARG A 182 -9.15 7.58 30.24
CA ARG A 182 -8.64 8.50 31.25
C ARG A 182 -9.21 8.20 32.64
N ALA A 183 -10.51 7.96 32.74
CA ALA A 183 -11.17 7.58 33.98
C ALA A 183 -10.63 6.23 34.52
N LEU A 184 -10.47 5.23 33.65
CA LEU A 184 -9.90 3.93 33.98
C LEU A 184 -8.48 4.08 34.53
N SER A 185 -7.62 4.87 33.87
CA SER A 185 -6.26 5.11 34.36
C SER A 185 -6.26 5.68 35.76
N LYS A 186 -7.12 6.67 36.05
CA LYS A 186 -7.23 7.28 37.38
C LYS A 186 -7.61 6.25 38.45
N ILE A 187 -8.50 5.30 38.13
CA ILE A 187 -8.87 4.21 39.06
C ILE A 187 -7.67 3.32 39.35
N PHE A 188 -6.93 2.91 38.32
CA PHE A 188 -5.73 2.10 38.50
C PHE A 188 -4.67 2.84 39.31
N ASP A 189 -4.41 4.12 39.01
CA ASP A 189 -3.41 4.91 39.72
C ASP A 189 -3.76 5.03 41.23
N GLN A 190 -5.04 5.23 41.55
CA GLN A 190 -5.53 5.22 42.95
C GLN A 190 -5.39 3.85 43.60
N ALA A 191 -5.74 2.78 42.89
CA ALA A 191 -5.64 1.41 43.39
C ALA A 191 -4.18 1.01 43.65
N VAL A 192 -3.27 1.36 42.74
CA VAL A 192 -1.83 1.15 42.88
C VAL A 192 -1.31 1.88 44.11
N GLN A 193 -1.62 3.18 44.27
CA GLN A 193 -1.18 3.94 45.44
C GLN A 193 -1.70 3.33 46.75
N ARG A 194 -2.97 2.92 46.79
CA ARG A 194 -3.59 2.29 47.96
C ARG A 194 -2.90 0.99 48.33
N TYR A 195 -2.77 0.06 47.38
CA TYR A 195 -2.26 -1.28 47.64
C TYR A 195 -0.73 -1.34 47.76
N ARG A 196 -0.02 -0.38 47.16
CA ARG A 196 1.42 -0.17 47.39
C ARG A 196 1.67 0.22 48.84
N LYS A 197 0.91 1.19 49.38
CA LYS A 197 1.01 1.60 50.80
C LYS A 197 0.71 0.45 51.77
N SER A 198 -0.18 -0.47 51.40
CA SER A 198 -0.49 -1.66 52.18
C SER A 198 0.53 -2.80 52.04
N GLY A 199 1.51 -2.70 51.15
CA GLY A 199 2.50 -3.75 50.89
C GLY A 199 1.95 -4.98 50.15
N TYR A 200 0.78 -4.87 49.51
CA TYR A 200 0.10 -6.01 48.87
C TYR A 200 0.59 -6.27 47.44
N LEU A 201 1.15 -5.26 46.79
CA LEU A 201 1.62 -5.35 45.41
C LEU A 201 2.97 -6.06 45.30
N ALA A 202 3.15 -6.78 44.20
CA ALA A 202 4.46 -7.27 43.78
C ALA A 202 5.35 -6.10 43.29
N PRO A 203 6.67 -6.29 43.13
CA PRO A 203 7.57 -5.22 42.67
C PRO A 203 7.18 -4.60 41.32
N THR A 204 6.60 -5.38 40.42
CA THR A 204 6.10 -4.92 39.11
C THR A 204 4.83 -4.08 39.21
N GLN A 205 4.04 -4.28 40.29
CA GLN A 205 2.81 -3.57 40.68
C GLN A 205 1.63 -3.63 39.72
N GLU A 206 1.87 -3.56 38.43
CA GLU A 206 0.89 -3.62 37.36
C GLU A 206 1.41 -4.50 36.23
N SER A 207 0.48 -5.05 35.45
CA SER A 207 0.79 -5.77 34.23
C SER A 207 -0.40 -5.70 33.27
N ILE A 208 -0.24 -6.32 32.10
CA ILE A 208 -1.33 -6.55 31.16
C ILE A 208 -1.55 -8.07 31.06
N ARG A 209 -2.80 -8.52 31.21
CA ARG A 209 -3.21 -9.92 31.06
C ARG A 209 -4.41 -10.00 30.16
N ASN A 210 -4.33 -10.84 29.12
CA ASN A 210 -5.39 -10.98 28.11
C ASN A 210 -5.86 -9.63 27.54
N GLY A 211 -4.93 -8.69 27.33
CA GLY A 211 -5.23 -7.34 26.85
C GLY A 211 -5.82 -6.38 27.90
N ARG A 212 -6.02 -6.80 29.15
CA ARG A 212 -6.55 -5.98 30.24
C ARG A 212 -5.45 -5.53 31.19
N ARG A 213 -5.50 -4.26 31.63
CA ARG A 213 -4.65 -3.75 32.71
C ARG A 213 -5.05 -4.42 34.02
N VAL A 214 -4.07 -4.88 34.79
CA VAL A 214 -4.29 -5.62 36.05
C VAL A 214 -3.25 -5.22 37.09
N LEU A 215 -3.63 -5.27 38.36
CA LEU A 215 -2.70 -5.13 39.48
C LEU A 215 -1.94 -6.44 39.69
N ALA A 216 -0.63 -6.36 39.84
CA ALA A 216 0.22 -7.48 40.24
C ALA A 216 0.25 -7.55 41.78
N VAL A 217 -0.51 -8.48 42.36
CA VAL A 217 -0.70 -8.62 43.80
C VAL A 217 0.05 -9.86 44.29
N ARG A 218 0.78 -9.78 45.40
CA ARG A 218 1.41 -10.97 45.99
C ARG A 218 0.34 -11.99 46.36
N ALA A 219 0.57 -13.25 46.05
CA ALA A 219 -0.44 -14.31 46.13
C ALA A 219 -1.04 -14.46 47.54
N GLU A 220 -0.26 -14.23 48.61
CA GLU A 220 -0.76 -14.26 49.98
C GLU A 220 -1.82 -13.18 50.27
N TYR A 221 -1.81 -12.06 49.53
CA TYR A 221 -2.74 -10.94 49.71
C TYR A 221 -3.85 -10.88 48.66
N LYS A 222 -3.99 -11.89 47.78
CA LYS A 222 -4.97 -11.88 46.68
C LYS A 222 -6.42 -11.69 47.14
N ARG A 223 -6.78 -12.15 48.35
CA ARG A 223 -8.11 -11.97 48.95
C ARG A 223 -8.34 -10.60 49.59
N LYS A 224 -7.29 -9.78 49.73
CA LYS A 224 -7.35 -8.42 50.31
C LYS A 224 -7.59 -7.34 49.25
N VAL A 225 -7.39 -7.66 47.98
CA VAL A 225 -7.68 -6.79 46.84
C VAL A 225 -9.05 -7.19 46.28
N LYS A 226 -9.99 -6.24 46.23
CA LYS A 226 -11.32 -6.49 45.66
C LYS A 226 -11.26 -6.39 44.15
N GLY A 227 -11.61 -7.46 43.45
CA GLY A 227 -11.52 -7.52 42.00
C GLY A 227 -11.61 -8.94 41.45
N ILE A 228 -11.43 -9.05 40.14
CA ILE A 228 -11.44 -10.32 39.41
C ILE A 228 -10.00 -10.75 39.15
N ILE A 229 -9.67 -11.98 39.51
CA ILE A 229 -8.38 -12.59 39.18
C ILE A 229 -8.43 -13.02 37.71
N HIS A 230 -7.55 -12.45 36.89
CA HIS A 230 -7.43 -12.80 35.47
C HIS A 230 -6.39 -13.87 35.21
N ASP A 231 -5.35 -13.91 36.04
CA ASP A 231 -4.22 -14.83 35.86
C ASP A 231 -3.43 -14.99 37.16
N ILE A 232 -2.60 -16.02 37.22
CA ILE A 232 -1.63 -16.28 38.30
C ILE A 232 -0.28 -16.56 37.63
N SER A 233 0.81 -15.98 38.15
CA SER A 233 2.15 -16.23 37.62
C SER A 233 2.51 -17.71 37.65
N GLU A 234 3.39 -18.16 36.75
CA GLU A 234 3.85 -19.56 36.69
C GLU A 234 4.40 -20.07 38.03
N THR A 235 5.08 -19.22 38.78
CA THR A 235 5.61 -19.53 40.12
C THR A 235 4.54 -19.55 41.22
N GLY A 236 3.30 -19.19 40.92
CA GLY A 236 2.19 -19.07 41.88
C GLY A 236 2.28 -17.89 42.84
N GLN A 237 3.34 -17.08 42.78
CA GLN A 237 3.64 -16.02 43.77
C GLN A 237 2.92 -14.69 43.52
N THR A 238 2.42 -14.45 42.30
CA THR A 238 1.71 -13.22 41.95
C THR A 238 0.35 -13.55 41.35
N ALA A 239 -0.71 -12.94 41.89
CA ALA A 239 -2.05 -12.95 41.31
C ALA A 239 -2.28 -11.63 40.56
N PHE A 240 -2.81 -11.71 39.34
CA PHE A 240 -3.12 -10.57 38.50
C PHE A 240 -4.60 -10.22 38.60
N ILE A 241 -4.91 -9.08 39.23
CA ILE A 241 -6.26 -8.74 39.65
C ILE A 241 -6.72 -7.44 38.98
N GLU A 242 -7.84 -7.48 38.28
CA GLU A 242 -8.54 -6.27 37.82
C GLU A 242 -9.39 -5.71 38.98
N PRO A 243 -9.16 -4.47 39.43
CA PRO A 243 -9.92 -3.88 40.53
C PRO A 243 -11.42 -3.85 40.25
N GLU A 244 -12.24 -4.12 41.26
CA GLU A 244 -13.71 -4.09 41.13
C GLU A 244 -14.22 -2.75 40.57
N ALA A 245 -13.63 -1.64 41.01
CA ALA A 245 -13.98 -0.30 40.54
C ALA A 245 -13.66 -0.06 39.05
N ALA A 246 -12.78 -0.87 38.45
CA ALA A 246 -12.40 -0.77 37.04
C ALA A 246 -13.33 -1.58 36.11
N LEU A 247 -14.03 -2.61 36.62
CA LEU A 247 -14.76 -3.59 35.82
C LEU A 247 -15.78 -2.96 34.85
N GLN A 248 -16.60 -2.03 35.34
CA GLN A 248 -17.61 -1.37 34.52
C GLN A 248 -16.96 -0.56 33.38
N LEU A 249 -15.93 0.24 33.70
CA LEU A 249 -15.24 1.05 32.69
C LEU A 249 -14.49 0.18 31.67
N SER A 250 -13.88 -0.92 32.10
CA SER A 250 -13.21 -1.84 31.18
C SER A 250 -14.19 -2.49 30.20
N ASN A 251 -15.36 -2.91 30.68
CA ASN A 251 -16.40 -3.47 29.80
C ASN A 251 -16.99 -2.41 28.87
N ASP A 252 -17.23 -1.18 29.35
CA ASP A 252 -17.65 -0.05 28.51
C ASP A 252 -16.63 0.23 27.39
N ILE A 253 -15.33 0.25 27.72
CA ILE A 253 -14.25 0.44 26.74
C ILE A 253 -14.26 -0.68 25.71
N LEU A 254 -14.41 -1.94 26.14
CA LEU A 254 -14.47 -3.07 25.22
C LEU A 254 -15.62 -2.96 24.23
N ASN A 255 -16.81 -2.56 24.70
CA ASN A 255 -17.97 -2.35 23.85
C ASN A 255 -17.72 -1.21 22.86
N LEU A 256 -17.20 -0.07 23.33
CA LEU A 256 -16.85 1.06 22.46
C LEU A 256 -15.77 0.72 21.43
N GLU A 257 -14.81 -0.16 21.75
CA GLU A 257 -13.82 -0.64 20.79
C GLU A 257 -14.45 -1.54 19.71
N GLN A 258 -15.48 -2.32 20.05
CA GLN A 258 -16.26 -3.07 19.07
C GLN A 258 -17.08 -2.14 18.18
N ASP A 259 -17.72 -1.13 18.77
CA ASP A 259 -18.46 -0.10 18.04
C ASP A 259 -17.54 0.67 17.09
N GLU A 260 -16.34 1.05 17.55
CA GLU A 260 -15.32 1.70 16.72
C GLU A 260 -14.95 0.85 15.50
N ARG A 261 -14.70 -0.45 15.70
CA ARG A 261 -14.37 -1.38 14.61
C ARG A 261 -15.52 -1.52 13.62
N ALA A 262 -16.76 -1.62 14.12
CA ALA A 262 -17.94 -1.71 13.27
C ALA A 262 -18.14 -0.42 12.44
N GLU A 263 -17.92 0.74 13.05
CA GLU A 263 -18.02 2.03 12.38
C GLU A 263 -16.93 2.24 11.33
N ILE A 264 -15.67 1.90 11.66
CA ILE A 264 -14.56 1.87 10.69
C ILE A 264 -14.91 0.98 9.49
N HIS A 265 -15.48 -0.21 9.72
CA HIS A 265 -15.87 -1.12 8.64
C HIS A 265 -16.97 -0.54 7.76
N LYS A 266 -17.97 0.14 8.32
CA LYS A 266 -19.01 0.86 7.56
C LYS A 266 -18.39 1.96 6.68
N ILE A 267 -17.48 2.76 7.24
CA ILE A 267 -16.78 3.84 6.53
C ILE A 267 -15.96 3.28 5.36
N LEU A 268 -15.18 2.21 5.60
CA LEU A 268 -14.38 1.58 4.55
C LEU A 268 -15.26 0.94 3.47
N ARG A 269 -16.41 0.37 3.83
CA ARG A 269 -17.38 -0.15 2.86
C ARG A 269 -17.95 0.97 1.99
N ALA A 270 -18.27 2.13 2.56
CA ALA A 270 -18.71 3.30 1.80
C ALA A 270 -17.61 3.79 0.85
N LEU A 271 -16.36 3.88 1.32
CA LEU A 271 -15.22 4.22 0.48
C LEU A 271 -15.00 3.20 -0.65
N THR A 272 -15.17 1.90 -0.38
CA THR A 272 -15.14 0.87 -1.43
C THR A 272 -16.17 1.14 -2.51
N ALA A 273 -17.41 1.49 -2.14
CA ALA A 273 -18.45 1.81 -3.09
C ALA A 273 -18.13 3.08 -3.91
N GLU A 274 -17.51 4.10 -3.30
CA GLU A 274 -17.05 5.32 -3.99
C GLU A 274 -15.89 5.05 -4.96
N ILE A 275 -15.00 4.09 -4.64
CA ILE A 275 -13.83 3.76 -5.46
C ILE A 275 -14.15 2.77 -6.59
N ARG A 276 -15.14 1.88 -6.40
CA ARG A 276 -15.49 0.82 -7.37
C ARG A 276 -15.70 1.32 -8.81
N PRO A 277 -16.35 2.46 -9.08
CA PRO A 277 -16.51 2.97 -10.45
C PRO A 277 -15.18 3.29 -11.15
N PHE A 278 -14.09 3.49 -10.40
CA PHE A 278 -12.77 3.86 -10.93
C PHE A 278 -11.84 2.67 -11.17
N ILE A 279 -12.33 1.43 -11.04
CA ILE A 279 -11.52 0.22 -11.27
C ILE A 279 -10.91 0.19 -12.69
N PRO A 280 -11.64 0.52 -13.77
CA PRO A 280 -11.05 0.59 -15.11
C PRO A 280 -9.86 1.56 -15.20
N GLU A 281 -9.98 2.74 -14.59
CA GLU A 281 -8.92 3.74 -14.54
C GLU A 281 -7.72 3.26 -13.71
N LEU A 282 -7.96 2.59 -12.58
CA LEU A 282 -6.89 2.03 -11.75
C LEU A 282 -6.11 0.93 -12.49
N ARG A 283 -6.80 0.08 -13.27
CA ARG A 283 -6.14 -0.88 -14.16
C ARG A 283 -5.32 -0.17 -15.24
N ALA A 284 -5.86 0.89 -15.84
CA ALA A 284 -5.12 1.70 -16.81
C ALA A 284 -3.88 2.37 -16.19
N TYR A 285 -3.94 2.79 -14.92
CA TYR A 285 -2.80 3.34 -14.19
C TYR A 285 -1.70 2.31 -13.99
N GLU A 286 -2.06 1.10 -13.57
CA GLU A 286 -1.09 0.02 -13.41
C GLU A 286 -0.40 -0.32 -14.75
N VAL A 287 -1.17 -0.41 -15.84
CA VAL A 287 -0.63 -0.63 -17.18
C VAL A 287 0.30 0.51 -17.61
N LEU A 288 -0.10 1.78 -17.40
CA LEU A 288 0.74 2.93 -17.72
C LEU A 288 2.06 2.89 -16.96
N LEU A 289 2.01 2.77 -15.63
CA LEU A 289 3.21 2.76 -14.78
C LEU A 289 4.15 1.63 -15.14
N SER A 290 3.61 0.45 -15.46
CA SER A 290 4.39 -0.71 -15.91
C SER A 290 5.09 -0.46 -17.24
N ARG A 291 4.40 0.17 -18.19
CA ARG A 291 5.00 0.55 -19.48
C ARG A 291 6.11 1.58 -19.32
N VAL A 292 5.89 2.59 -18.48
CA VAL A 292 6.89 3.63 -18.21
C VAL A 292 8.11 3.06 -17.48
N ASP A 293 7.93 2.14 -16.52
CA ASP A 293 9.02 1.40 -15.88
C ASP A 293 9.84 0.61 -16.91
N PHE A 294 9.17 -0.13 -17.78
CA PHE A 294 9.84 -0.90 -18.83
C PHE A 294 10.62 -0.01 -19.82
N ILE A 295 10.08 1.14 -20.20
CA ILE A 295 10.77 2.14 -21.04
C ILE A 295 11.97 2.72 -20.29
N GLN A 296 11.81 3.06 -19.01
CA GLN A 296 12.90 3.53 -18.16
C GLN A 296 14.04 2.50 -18.08
N ALA A 297 13.70 1.22 -17.89
CA ALA A 297 14.68 0.14 -17.82
C ALA A 297 15.49 0.01 -19.12
N LYS A 298 14.84 0.17 -20.28
CA LYS A 298 15.51 0.24 -21.58
C LYS A 298 16.42 1.45 -21.72
N GLY A 299 15.95 2.64 -21.32
CA GLY A 299 16.79 3.85 -21.31
C GLY A 299 18.03 3.68 -20.42
N LYS A 300 17.87 3.15 -19.20
CA LYS A 300 18.99 2.83 -18.29
C LYS A 300 19.97 1.82 -18.88
N LEU A 301 19.46 0.80 -19.59
CA LEU A 301 20.30 -0.18 -20.26
C LEU A 301 21.05 0.45 -21.44
N ALA A 302 20.39 1.32 -22.22
CA ALA A 302 21.01 2.01 -23.33
C ALA A 302 22.12 2.97 -22.87
N VAL A 303 21.96 3.65 -21.72
CA VAL A 303 23.04 4.43 -21.09
C VAL A 303 24.20 3.53 -20.67
N LEU A 304 23.92 2.38 -20.03
CA LEU A 304 24.97 1.45 -19.59
C LEU A 304 25.83 0.95 -20.77
N LEU A 305 25.17 0.59 -21.87
CA LEU A 305 25.81 -0.02 -23.03
C LEU A 305 26.35 1.01 -24.03
N ASP A 306 26.17 2.30 -23.76
CA ASP A 306 26.36 3.38 -24.73
C ASP A 306 25.65 3.11 -26.08
N ALA A 307 24.45 2.54 -26.02
CA ALA A 307 23.71 2.09 -27.20
C ALA A 307 23.02 3.27 -27.91
N HIS A 308 23.03 3.28 -29.24
CA HIS A 308 22.40 4.32 -30.05
C HIS A 308 21.11 3.82 -30.71
N LEU A 309 20.20 4.76 -30.99
CA LEU A 309 19.01 4.51 -31.81
C LEU A 309 19.45 4.05 -33.21
N PRO A 310 19.13 2.81 -33.63
CA PRO A 310 19.49 2.36 -34.97
C PRO A 310 18.58 2.97 -36.03
N GLU A 311 19.13 3.13 -37.24
CA GLU A 311 18.35 3.36 -38.45
C GLU A 311 17.76 2.01 -38.91
N LEU A 312 16.44 1.95 -39.10
CA LEU A 312 15.68 0.72 -39.39
C LEU A 312 15.45 0.49 -40.88
#